data_AF-A0A0A0LLH5-F1
#
_entry.id   AF-A0A0A0LLH5-F1
#
_cell.length_a   1.000
_cell.length_b   1.000
_cell.length_c   1.000
_cell.angle_alpha   90.00
_cell.angle_beta   90.00
_cell.angle_gamma   90.00
#
_symmetry.space_group_name_H-M   'P 1'
#
loop_
_entity.id
_entity.type
_entity.pdbx_description
1 polymer ?
#
loop_
_entity_poly.entity_id
_entity_poly.type
_entity_poly.pdbx_seq_one_letter_code
_entity_poly.pdbx_strand_id
1 'polypeptide(L)'
;MFRNQYDTDVTTWSPAGRLFQVEYAMEAVKQGSAAIGLRSNTHVVLACVNKANSELSSHQKKIFKVDDHIGVAISGLTADGRVLSRYMRSECINYSYTYESPLPVGRLVVQLADKAQVCTQRSWKRPYGVGLLVGGLDESGAHLYYNCPSGNYFEYQAFAIGSRSQAAKTYLERRFENFKDSSRDELIKDALIATRETLQGEKLTSSICTIAILGVGEPFHILDRETVQKLIDEFEIVKEDDVPAVDQDIAPEQGDSAAPEPAAGTDQGSAPDQGVAPMDI
;
A
#
# COMPACT_ATOMS: atom_id res chain seq x y z
N MET A 1 19.65 -16.06 -22.47
CA MET A 1 18.95 -14.95 -21.81
C MET A 1 19.42 -13.67 -22.51
N PHE A 2 18.60 -13.06 -23.37
CA PHE A 2 18.98 -11.79 -24.01
C PHE A 2 19.04 -10.71 -22.95
N ARG A 3 20.24 -10.22 -22.66
CA ARG A 3 20.46 -9.11 -21.75
C ARG A 3 20.06 -7.84 -22.48
N ASN A 4 19.10 -7.09 -21.93
CA ASN A 4 18.67 -5.84 -22.51
C ASN A 4 19.85 -4.86 -22.45
N GLN A 5 20.30 -4.31 -23.59
CA GLN A 5 21.53 -3.50 -23.63
C GLN A 5 21.38 -2.14 -22.93
N TYR A 6 20.16 -1.72 -22.63
CA TYR A 6 19.82 -0.42 -22.08
C TYR A 6 19.51 -0.45 -20.57
N ASP A 7 19.70 -1.58 -19.90
CA ASP A 7 19.25 -1.78 -18.51
C ASP A 7 20.34 -1.61 -17.44
N THR A 8 21.58 -1.36 -17.84
CA THR A 8 22.75 -1.38 -16.94
C THR A 8 23.00 -0.06 -16.22
N ASP A 9 22.82 1.07 -16.90
CA ASP A 9 23.09 2.40 -16.36
C ASP A 9 21.78 3.18 -16.17
N VAL A 10 21.77 4.08 -15.19
CA VAL A 10 20.64 4.95 -14.87
C VAL A 10 20.48 6.08 -15.89
N THR A 11 21.55 6.48 -16.57
CA THR A 11 21.55 7.59 -17.54
C THR A 11 21.21 7.16 -18.98
N THR A 12 20.99 5.87 -19.21
CA THR A 12 20.74 5.32 -20.54
C THR A 12 19.24 5.20 -20.80
N TRP A 13 18.76 5.93 -21.80
CA TRP A 13 17.39 5.80 -22.29
C TRP A 13 17.24 4.61 -23.21
N SER A 14 16.15 3.86 -23.05
CA SER A 14 15.76 2.85 -24.03
C SER A 14 15.20 3.50 -25.30
N PRO A 15 15.16 2.78 -26.44
CA PRO A 15 14.55 3.29 -27.68
C PRO A 15 13.08 3.71 -27.54
N ALA A 16 12.38 3.20 -26.52
CA ALA A 16 11.00 3.56 -26.20
C ALA A 16 10.89 4.78 -25.25
N GLY A 17 11.98 5.45 -24.91
CA GLY A 17 11.98 6.60 -23.99
C GLY A 17 11.74 6.20 -22.53
N ARG A 18 12.19 5.02 -22.10
CA ARG A 18 12.06 4.52 -20.72
C ARG A 18 13.42 4.39 -20.03
N LEU A 19 13.46 4.67 -18.73
CA LEU A 19 14.62 4.47 -17.85
C LEU A 19 14.43 3.19 -17.02
N PHE A 20 15.04 2.08 -17.46
CA PHE A 20 14.80 0.78 -16.83
C PHE A 20 15.25 0.70 -15.37
N GLN A 21 16.37 1.33 -14.99
CA GLN A 21 16.83 1.35 -13.59
C GLN A 21 15.80 2.01 -12.64
N VAL A 22 15.08 3.03 -13.10
CA VAL A 22 14.02 3.68 -12.32
C VAL A 22 12.80 2.77 -12.20
N GLU A 23 12.41 2.10 -13.29
CA GLU A 23 11.30 1.15 -13.27
C GLU A 23 11.59 -0.08 -12.38
N TYR A 24 12.83 -0.56 -12.37
CA TYR A 24 13.26 -1.63 -11.47
C TYR A 24 13.23 -1.18 -10.01
N ALA A 25 13.63 0.06 -9.72
CA ALA A 25 13.49 0.64 -8.39
C ALA A 25 12.02 0.76 -7.97
N MET A 26 11.11 1.13 -8.88
CA MET A 26 9.67 1.13 -8.62
C MET A 26 9.12 -0.27 -8.38
N GLU A 27 9.63 -1.29 -9.07
CA GLU A 27 9.24 -2.68 -8.83
C GLU A 27 9.73 -3.17 -7.47
N ALA A 28 10.92 -2.75 -7.02
CA ALA A 28 11.40 -3.02 -5.67
C ALA A 28 10.49 -2.44 -4.58
N VAL A 29 9.84 -1.29 -4.83
CA VAL A 29 8.83 -0.74 -3.91
C VAL A 29 7.64 -1.68 -3.79
N LYS A 30 7.15 -2.26 -4.89
CA LYS A 30 6.01 -3.19 -4.88
C LYS A 30 6.32 -4.50 -4.14
N GLN A 31 7.59 -4.90 -4.07
CA GLN A 31 8.02 -6.06 -3.29
C GLN A 31 8.14 -5.76 -1.79
N GLY A 32 8.19 -4.48 -1.41
CA GLY A 32 8.14 -4.07 -0.01
C GLY A 32 6.84 -4.50 0.68
N SER A 33 6.78 -4.44 2.01
CA SER A 33 5.50 -4.70 2.69
C SER A 33 4.54 -3.53 2.50
N ALA A 34 3.24 -3.82 2.62
CA ALA A 34 2.21 -2.82 2.49
C ALA A 34 2.39 -1.68 3.51
N ALA A 35 2.31 -0.44 3.02
CA ALA A 35 2.18 0.77 3.81
C ALA A 35 1.01 1.58 3.25
N ILE A 36 0.18 2.09 4.15
CA ILE A 36 -1.07 2.79 3.84
C ILE A 36 -1.02 4.14 4.55
N GLY A 37 -1.50 5.17 3.86
CA GLY A 37 -1.66 6.51 4.40
C GLY A 37 -3.06 7.02 4.10
N LEU A 38 -3.64 7.68 5.09
CA LEU A 38 -4.98 8.25 5.06
C LEU A 38 -4.92 9.64 5.69
N ARG A 39 -5.66 10.59 5.14
CA ARG A 39 -5.84 11.89 5.76
C ARG A 39 -7.30 12.33 5.76
N SER A 40 -7.69 12.98 6.85
CA SER A 40 -8.85 13.86 6.90
C SER A 40 -8.40 15.32 6.81
N ASN A 41 -9.30 16.26 7.06
CA ASN A 41 -8.95 17.66 7.20
C ASN A 41 -8.12 17.95 8.46
N THR A 42 -8.18 17.08 9.47
CA THR A 42 -7.63 17.32 10.80
C THR A 42 -6.51 16.36 11.21
N HIS A 43 -6.53 15.13 10.70
CA HIS A 43 -5.61 14.06 11.09
C HIS A 43 -5.04 13.32 9.90
N VAL A 44 -3.83 12.78 10.07
CA VAL A 44 -3.18 11.87 9.13
C VAL A 44 -2.84 10.58 9.88
N VAL A 45 -3.21 9.44 9.29
CA VAL A 45 -2.92 8.11 9.81
C VAL A 45 -2.03 7.38 8.83
N LEU A 46 -0.93 6.82 9.34
CA LEU A 46 -0.02 5.94 8.59
C LEU A 46 -0.07 4.54 9.21
N ALA A 47 -0.38 3.54 8.41
CA ALA A 47 -0.39 2.14 8.81
C ALA A 47 0.61 1.33 7.98
N CYS A 48 1.29 0.37 8.61
CA CYS A 48 2.27 -0.49 7.95
C CYS A 48 2.13 -1.94 8.38
N VAL A 49 2.34 -2.85 7.44
CA VAL A 49 2.49 -4.28 7.71
C VAL A 49 3.95 -4.59 8.05
N ASN A 50 4.18 -4.98 9.30
CA ASN A 50 5.46 -5.34 9.92
C ASN A 50 5.51 -6.83 10.22
N LYS A 51 5.45 -7.66 9.17
CA LYS A 51 5.64 -9.11 9.30
C LYS A 51 7.08 -9.43 9.72
N ALA A 52 7.24 -10.20 10.80
CA ALA A 52 8.52 -10.75 11.20
C ALA A 52 8.91 -11.93 10.29
N ASN A 53 10.21 -12.08 10.02
CA ASN A 53 10.69 -13.18 9.17
C ASN A 53 10.62 -14.54 9.89
N SER A 54 10.71 -14.53 11.22
CA SER A 54 10.60 -15.70 12.08
C SER A 54 10.11 -15.27 13.47
N GLU A 55 9.63 -16.21 14.28
CA GLU A 55 9.13 -15.95 15.64
C GLU A 55 10.19 -15.31 16.55
N LEU A 56 11.46 -15.66 16.35
CA LEU A 56 12.58 -15.11 17.12
C LEU A 56 13.09 -13.77 16.57
N SER A 57 12.57 -13.32 15.43
CA SER A 57 13.04 -12.11 14.75
C SER A 57 12.21 -10.90 15.16
N SER A 58 12.89 -9.80 15.50
CA SER A 58 12.23 -8.51 15.64
C SER A 58 11.75 -8.01 14.28
N HIS A 59 10.56 -7.42 14.22
CA HIS A 59 10.13 -6.74 13.01
C HIS A 59 10.99 -5.50 12.72
N GLN A 60 11.14 -5.18 11.44
CA GLN A 60 11.84 -3.97 11.03
C GLN A 60 10.89 -2.77 11.10
N LYS A 61 11.32 -1.70 11.77
CA LYS A 61 10.61 -0.42 11.80
C LYS A 61 10.48 0.15 10.38
N LYS A 62 9.25 0.44 9.95
CA LYS A 62 8.93 1.07 8.65
C LYS A 62 8.35 2.46 8.75
N ILE A 63 7.85 2.82 9.94
CA ILE A 63 7.39 4.15 10.24
C ILE A 63 8.47 4.88 11.04
N PHE A 64 8.81 6.09 10.59
CA PHE A 64 9.80 6.93 11.23
C PHE A 64 9.20 8.31 11.49
N LYS A 65 9.34 8.78 12.73
CA LYS A 65 9.14 10.19 13.08
C LYS A 65 10.21 11.04 12.40
N VAL A 66 9.81 12.05 11.62
CA VAL A 66 10.75 13.02 11.02
C VAL A 66 10.83 14.24 11.92
N ASP A 67 9.69 14.80 12.28
CA ASP A 67 9.55 15.91 13.21
C ASP A 67 8.28 15.71 14.05
N ASP A 68 7.94 16.65 14.93
CA ASP A 68 6.70 16.60 15.71
C ASP A 68 5.45 16.71 14.83
N HIS A 69 5.52 17.40 13.70
CA HIS A 69 4.41 17.57 12.76
C HIS A 69 4.53 16.72 11.49
N ILE A 70 5.57 15.87 11.37
CA ILE A 70 5.85 15.07 10.15
C ILE A 70 6.28 13.64 10.48
N GLY A 71 5.64 12.68 9.82
CA GLY A 71 6.02 11.28 9.83
C GLY A 71 6.18 10.69 8.44
N VAL A 72 6.94 9.61 8.34
CA VAL A 72 7.10 8.86 7.08
C VAL A 72 6.89 7.37 7.29
N ALA A 73 6.16 6.75 6.38
CA ALA A 73 6.08 5.31 6.21
C ALA A 73 6.82 4.88 4.93
N ILE A 74 7.63 3.83 5.01
CA ILE A 74 8.47 3.37 3.90
C ILE A 74 8.03 2.02 3.35
N SER A 75 8.18 1.82 2.05
CA SER A 75 8.07 0.49 1.41
C SER A 75 9.17 0.29 0.36
N GLY A 76 9.78 -0.89 0.33
CA GLY A 76 10.94 -1.23 -0.50
C GLY A 76 12.22 -1.41 0.32
N LEU A 77 13.35 -0.92 -0.19
CA LEU A 77 14.66 -1.04 0.44
C LEU A 77 14.74 -0.21 1.74
N THR A 78 14.74 -0.88 2.89
CA THR A 78 14.72 -0.20 4.20
C THR A 78 16.00 0.60 4.51
N ALA A 79 17.13 0.26 3.87
CA ALA A 79 18.37 1.04 3.97
C ALA A 79 18.20 2.43 3.34
N ASP A 80 17.63 2.49 2.14
CA ASP A 80 17.37 3.75 1.43
C ASP A 80 16.35 4.60 2.20
N GLY A 81 15.29 3.96 2.73
CA GLY A 81 14.30 4.64 3.55
C GLY A 81 14.89 5.30 4.81
N ARG A 82 15.88 4.67 5.46
CA ARG A 82 16.59 5.27 6.61
C ARG A 82 17.45 6.47 6.19
N VAL A 83 18.12 6.39 5.05
CA VAL A 83 18.92 7.50 4.51
C VAL A 83 18.03 8.71 4.21
N LEU A 84 16.90 8.49 3.54
CA LEU A 84 15.95 9.54 3.22
C LEU A 84 15.27 10.09 4.49
N SER A 85 14.91 9.24 5.44
CA SER A 85 14.35 9.68 6.74
C SER A 85 15.34 10.56 7.51
N ARG A 86 16.63 10.20 7.53
CA ARG A 86 17.67 11.02 8.16
C ARG A 86 17.85 12.36 7.44
N TYR A 87 17.83 12.35 6.11
CA TYR A 87 17.88 13.58 5.32
C TYR A 87 16.71 14.51 5.67
N MET A 88 15.48 14.00 5.67
CA MET A 88 14.30 14.80 6.01
C MET A 88 14.38 15.38 7.44
N ARG A 89 14.86 14.61 8.40
CA ARG A 89 15.09 15.09 9.77
C ARG A 89 16.07 16.27 9.80
N SER A 90 17.18 16.16 9.07
CA SER A 90 18.15 17.23 8.97
C SER A 90 17.57 18.49 8.32
N GLU A 91 16.78 18.36 7.25
CA GLU A 91 16.12 19.51 6.62
C GLU A 91 15.11 20.18 7.55
N CYS A 92 14.32 19.41 8.31
CA CYS A 92 13.36 19.97 9.28
C CYS A 92 14.08 20.74 10.40
N ILE A 93 15.14 20.16 10.98
CA ILE A 93 15.94 20.80 12.04
C ILE A 93 16.62 22.07 11.51
N ASN A 94 17.22 22.01 10.32
CA ASN A 94 17.88 23.18 9.70
C ASN A 94 16.89 24.31 9.44
N TYR A 95 15.70 23.98 8.95
CA TYR A 95 14.65 24.96 8.70
C TYR A 95 14.16 25.60 10.00
N SER A 96 13.84 24.78 11.01
CA SER A 96 13.42 25.25 12.33
C SER A 96 14.50 26.12 12.99
N TYR A 97 15.78 25.75 12.87
CA TYR A 97 16.90 26.56 13.37
C TYR A 97 17.04 27.91 12.64
N THR A 98 16.78 27.95 11.34
CA THR A 98 17.00 29.15 10.51
C THR A 98 15.82 30.12 10.57
N TYR A 99 14.60 29.60 10.59
CA TYR A 99 13.36 30.37 10.45
C TYR A 99 12.49 30.37 11.70
N GLU A 100 12.91 29.67 12.77
CA GLU A 100 12.17 29.54 14.04
C GLU A 100 10.72 29.08 13.83
N SER A 101 10.49 28.25 12.82
CA SER A 101 9.16 27.80 12.37
C SER A 101 9.23 26.37 11.83
N PRO A 102 8.18 25.54 12.00
CA PRO A 102 8.14 24.19 11.44
C PRO A 102 8.18 24.23 9.91
N LEU A 103 8.92 23.28 9.31
CA LEU A 103 9.03 23.18 7.84
C LEU A 103 7.69 22.76 7.22
N PRO A 104 7.11 23.52 6.27
CA PRO A 104 5.89 23.11 5.57
C PRO A 104 6.07 21.80 4.81
N VAL A 105 5.05 20.94 4.85
CA VAL A 105 5.15 19.56 4.35
C VAL A 105 5.43 19.53 2.85
N GLY A 106 4.71 20.36 2.08
CA GLY A 106 4.92 20.47 0.64
C GLY A 106 6.35 20.86 0.27
N ARG A 107 6.98 21.75 1.05
CA ARG A 107 8.37 22.18 0.80
C ARG A 107 9.37 21.04 1.07
N LEU A 108 9.17 20.29 2.15
CA LEU A 108 10.00 19.12 2.45
C LEU A 108 9.92 18.06 1.34
N VAL A 109 8.71 17.81 0.83
CA VAL A 109 8.48 16.79 -0.22
C VAL A 109 9.12 17.18 -1.55
N VAL A 110 9.13 18.48 -1.90
CA VAL A 110 9.86 18.97 -3.07
C VAL A 110 11.37 18.76 -2.90
N GLN A 111 11.94 19.10 -1.76
CA GLN A 111 13.37 18.87 -1.49
C GLN A 111 13.74 17.37 -1.51
N LEU A 112 12.84 16.51 -1.04
CA LEU A 112 12.98 15.06 -1.10
C LEU A 112 12.93 14.55 -2.55
N ALA A 113 12.01 15.07 -3.35
CA ALA A 113 11.87 14.77 -4.77
C ALA A 113 13.12 15.16 -5.55
N ASP A 114 13.65 16.38 -5.34
CA ASP A 114 14.89 16.84 -5.96
C ASP A 114 16.09 15.95 -5.59
N LYS A 115 16.17 15.52 -4.32
CA LYS A 115 17.21 14.57 -3.88
C LYS A 115 17.09 13.21 -4.60
N ALA A 116 15.88 12.70 -4.76
CA ALA A 116 15.64 11.44 -5.47
C ALA A 116 15.93 11.59 -6.97
N GLN A 117 15.53 12.70 -7.57
CA GLN A 117 15.79 13.07 -8.97
C GLN A 117 17.30 12.99 -9.26
N VAL A 118 18.15 13.59 -8.42
CA VAL A 118 19.61 13.61 -8.67
C VAL A 118 20.20 12.20 -8.83
N CYS A 119 19.60 11.19 -8.18
CA CYS A 119 20.03 9.79 -8.28
C CYS A 119 19.57 9.10 -9.58
N THR A 120 18.69 9.71 -10.38
CA THR A 120 18.25 9.22 -11.69
C THR A 120 19.03 9.80 -12.86
N GLN A 121 19.83 10.85 -12.65
CA GLN A 121 20.60 11.52 -13.71
C GLN A 121 22.12 11.34 -13.58
N ARG A 122 22.64 10.87 -12.43
CA ARG A 122 24.08 10.72 -12.21
C ARG A 122 24.48 9.25 -12.34
N SER A 123 25.29 8.92 -13.35
CA SER A 123 25.73 7.54 -13.68
C SER A 123 26.37 6.79 -12.50
N TRP A 124 27.10 7.46 -11.61
CA TRP A 124 27.71 6.80 -10.43
C TRP A 124 26.75 6.62 -9.24
N LYS A 125 25.49 7.01 -9.38
CA LYS A 125 24.44 6.83 -8.38
C LYS A 125 23.40 5.86 -8.92
N ARG A 126 22.74 5.15 -8.00
CA ARG A 126 21.52 4.38 -8.30
C ARG A 126 20.29 5.11 -7.76
N PRO A 127 19.11 4.97 -8.39
CA PRO A 127 17.85 5.43 -7.81
C PRO A 127 17.62 4.79 -6.43
N TYR A 128 16.88 5.51 -5.58
CA TYR A 128 16.43 4.97 -4.31
C TYR A 128 15.33 3.94 -4.56
N GLY A 129 15.50 2.70 -4.12
CA GLY A 129 14.48 1.65 -4.30
C GLY A 129 13.46 1.64 -3.18
N VAL A 130 12.96 2.81 -2.78
CA VAL A 130 12.01 2.98 -1.69
C VAL A 130 10.93 3.98 -2.10
N GLY A 131 9.68 3.64 -1.81
CA GLY A 131 8.54 4.54 -1.85
C GLY A 131 8.26 5.08 -0.46
N LEU A 132 7.95 6.36 -0.37
CA LEU A 132 7.70 7.04 0.90
C LEU A 132 6.28 7.59 0.91
N LEU A 133 5.53 7.30 1.97
CA LEU A 133 4.31 8.01 2.33
C LEU A 133 4.67 9.01 3.43
N VAL A 134 4.65 10.30 3.09
CA VAL A 134 4.96 11.39 4.01
C VAL A 134 3.64 11.98 4.48
N GLY A 135 3.34 11.79 5.76
CA GLY A 135 2.19 12.39 6.43
C GLY A 135 2.63 13.58 7.25
N GLY A 136 1.95 14.71 7.12
CA GLY A 136 2.31 15.92 7.85
C GLY A 136 1.13 16.85 8.08
N LEU A 137 1.30 17.77 9.02
CA LEU A 137 0.33 18.79 9.38
C LEU A 137 1.05 20.13 9.31
N ASP A 138 0.54 21.04 8.51
CA ASP A 138 1.02 22.42 8.45
C ASP A 138 -0.14 23.40 8.58
N GLU A 139 0.13 24.69 8.37
CA GLU A 139 -0.86 25.76 8.46
C GLU A 139 -2.01 25.60 7.45
N SER A 140 -1.78 24.94 6.31
CA SER A 140 -2.83 24.64 5.33
C SER A 140 -3.67 23.40 5.68
N GLY A 141 -3.19 22.57 6.61
CA GLY A 141 -3.93 21.46 7.18
C GLY A 141 -3.16 20.14 7.09
N ALA A 142 -3.91 19.05 7.06
CA ALA A 142 -3.36 17.70 6.99
C ALA A 142 -3.03 17.31 5.55
N HIS A 143 -1.79 16.85 5.35
CA HIS A 143 -1.23 16.48 4.05
C HIS A 143 -0.70 15.06 4.05
N LEU A 144 -0.88 14.39 2.92
CA LEU A 144 -0.34 13.05 2.65
C LEU A 144 0.26 13.05 1.26
N TYR A 145 1.58 12.86 1.19
CA TYR A 145 2.32 12.80 -0.05
C TYR A 145 2.87 11.41 -0.29
N TYR A 146 2.75 10.93 -1.53
CA TYR A 146 3.51 9.80 -2.01
C TYR A 146 4.72 10.30 -2.79
N ASN A 147 5.93 9.88 -2.40
CA ASN A 147 7.16 10.12 -3.12
C ASN A 147 7.66 8.82 -3.76
N CYS A 148 7.87 8.87 -5.08
CA CYS A 148 8.29 7.76 -5.92
C CYS A 148 9.82 7.78 -6.13
N PRO A 149 10.48 6.62 -6.27
CA PRO A 149 11.88 6.51 -6.72
C PRO A 149 12.29 7.37 -7.92
N SER A 150 11.34 7.70 -8.81
CA SER A 150 11.58 8.53 -9.99
C SER A 150 11.84 10.01 -9.69
N GLY A 151 11.56 10.45 -8.46
CA GLY A 151 11.50 11.87 -8.09
C GLY A 151 10.11 12.49 -8.25
N ASN A 152 9.12 11.74 -8.76
CA ASN A 152 7.75 12.23 -8.79
C ASN A 152 7.15 12.20 -7.38
N TYR A 153 6.35 13.20 -7.07
CA TYR A 153 5.56 13.26 -5.85
C TYR A 153 4.12 13.64 -6.17
N PHE A 154 3.19 13.12 -5.38
CA PHE A 154 1.77 13.35 -5.56
C PHE A 154 1.12 13.51 -4.18
N GLU A 155 0.21 14.48 -4.07
CA GLU A 155 -0.64 14.61 -2.90
C GLU A 155 -1.86 13.69 -3.05
N TYR A 156 -2.16 12.92 -2.00
CA TYR A 156 -3.28 12.01 -1.96
C TYR A 156 -4.16 12.28 -0.73
N GLN A 157 -5.42 11.87 -0.80
CA GLN A 157 -6.29 11.79 0.37
C GLN A 157 -6.12 10.43 1.08
N ALA A 158 -5.91 9.38 0.27
CA ALA A 158 -5.67 8.04 0.72
C ALA A 158 -4.76 7.36 -0.32
N PHE A 159 -3.73 6.64 0.13
CA PHE A 159 -2.87 5.90 -0.78
C PHE A 159 -2.23 4.69 -0.09
N ALA A 160 -1.92 3.67 -0.89
CA ALA A 160 -1.21 2.48 -0.42
C ALA A 160 -0.06 2.14 -1.36
N ILE A 161 1.06 1.70 -0.78
CA ILE A 161 2.27 1.25 -1.48
C ILE A 161 2.72 -0.11 -0.94
N GLY A 162 3.55 -0.82 -1.70
CA GLY A 162 4.06 -2.14 -1.31
C GLY A 162 3.24 -3.30 -1.84
N SER A 163 3.52 -4.47 -1.28
CA SER A 163 2.97 -5.73 -1.74
C SER A 163 1.46 -5.78 -1.50
N ARG A 164 0.73 -6.17 -2.54
CA ARG A 164 -0.74 -6.26 -2.53
C ARG A 164 -1.44 -4.96 -2.15
N SER A 165 -0.78 -3.81 -2.35
CA SER A 165 -1.39 -2.50 -2.12
C SER A 165 -2.63 -2.26 -2.99
N GLN A 166 -2.80 -2.98 -4.10
CA GLN A 166 -3.97 -2.84 -4.96
C GLN A 166 -5.27 -3.19 -4.23
N ALA A 167 -5.29 -4.22 -3.38
CA ALA A 167 -6.47 -4.57 -2.60
C ALA A 167 -6.86 -3.45 -1.61
N ALA A 168 -5.85 -2.87 -0.93
CA ALA A 168 -6.06 -1.70 -0.09
C ALA A 168 -6.59 -0.52 -0.92
N LYS A 169 -6.02 -0.21 -2.08
CA LYS A 169 -6.49 0.87 -2.96
C LYS A 169 -7.95 0.69 -3.35
N THR A 170 -8.37 -0.51 -3.74
CA THR A 170 -9.78 -0.79 -4.09
C THR A 170 -10.72 -0.52 -2.92
N TYR A 171 -10.32 -0.85 -1.68
CA TYR A 171 -11.11 -0.50 -0.50
C TYR A 171 -11.15 1.01 -0.25
N LEU A 172 -9.99 1.68 -0.34
CA LEU A 172 -9.88 3.13 -0.13
C LEU A 172 -10.66 3.95 -1.17
N GLU A 173 -10.70 3.50 -2.42
CA GLU A 173 -11.47 4.13 -3.50
C GLU A 173 -12.98 4.12 -3.20
N ARG A 174 -13.51 3.05 -2.58
CA ARG A 174 -14.93 2.95 -2.21
C ARG A 174 -15.34 3.90 -1.08
N ARG A 175 -14.41 4.31 -0.22
CA ARG A 175 -14.66 5.20 0.93
C ARG A 175 -14.05 6.59 0.78
N PHE A 176 -13.50 6.91 -0.38
CA PHE A 176 -12.76 8.15 -0.64
C PHE A 176 -13.51 9.43 -0.24
N GLU A 177 -14.82 9.49 -0.49
CA GLU A 177 -15.64 10.68 -0.21
C GLU A 177 -15.74 10.97 1.29
N ASN A 178 -15.70 9.94 2.14
CA ASN A 178 -15.93 10.07 3.57
C ASN A 178 -14.69 10.52 4.34
N PHE A 179 -13.47 10.36 3.80
CA PHE A 179 -12.25 10.59 4.59
C PHE A 179 -12.05 12.04 5.02
N LYS A 180 -12.57 13.04 4.29
CA LYS A 180 -12.35 14.47 4.61
C LYS A 180 -12.89 14.85 5.98
N ASP A 181 -14.10 14.38 6.28
CA ASP A 181 -14.86 14.72 7.48
C ASP A 181 -14.78 13.61 8.55
N SER A 182 -14.00 12.57 8.28
CA SER A 182 -13.82 11.45 9.21
C SER A 182 -13.08 11.89 10.47
N SER A 183 -13.56 11.39 11.60
CA SER A 183 -12.90 11.55 12.89
C SER A 183 -11.58 10.76 12.95
N ARG A 184 -10.76 11.07 13.96
CA ARG A 184 -9.51 10.36 14.25
C ARG A 184 -9.73 8.85 14.32
N ASP A 185 -10.73 8.42 15.09
CA ASP A 185 -10.94 6.99 15.33
C ASP A 185 -11.45 6.27 14.07
N GLU A 186 -12.37 6.90 13.31
CA GLU A 186 -12.85 6.39 12.02
C GLU A 186 -11.73 6.19 11.00
N LEU A 187 -10.80 7.16 10.88
CA LEU A 187 -9.62 7.03 10.02
C LEU A 187 -8.75 5.85 10.41
N ILE A 188 -8.59 5.59 11.72
CA ILE A 188 -7.84 4.43 12.19
C ILE A 188 -8.58 3.13 11.83
N LYS A 189 -9.91 3.10 11.93
CA LYS A 189 -10.71 1.93 11.50
C LYS A 189 -10.49 1.64 10.03
N ASP A 190 -10.62 2.66 9.18
CA ASP A 190 -10.44 2.53 7.74
C ASP A 190 -8.98 2.13 7.40
N ALA A 191 -7.98 2.63 8.13
CA ALA A 191 -6.58 2.24 7.98
C ALA A 191 -6.36 0.75 8.30
N LEU A 192 -6.96 0.27 9.39
CA LEU A 192 -6.88 -1.14 9.82
C LEU A 192 -7.58 -2.06 8.82
N ILE A 193 -8.75 -1.68 8.32
CA ILE A 193 -9.47 -2.45 7.31
C ILE A 193 -8.65 -2.52 6.01
N ALA A 194 -8.16 -1.38 5.52
CA ALA A 194 -7.29 -1.34 4.35
C ALA A 194 -6.04 -2.22 4.54
N THR A 195 -5.45 -2.22 5.75
CA THR A 195 -4.29 -3.05 6.08
C THR A 195 -4.64 -4.53 6.05
N ARG A 196 -5.81 -4.93 6.60
CA ARG A 196 -6.28 -6.31 6.58
C ARG A 196 -6.46 -6.83 5.16
N GLU A 197 -7.01 -6.03 4.24
CA GLU A 197 -7.18 -6.43 2.83
C GLU A 197 -5.83 -6.74 2.14
N THR A 198 -4.71 -6.24 2.69
CA THR A 198 -3.36 -6.59 2.21
C THR A 198 -2.80 -7.87 2.83
N LEU A 199 -3.44 -8.49 3.83
CA LEU A 199 -3.00 -9.73 4.47
C LEU A 199 -3.52 -10.97 3.73
N GLN A 200 -2.80 -12.09 3.81
CA GLN A 200 -3.01 -13.29 2.97
C GLN A 200 -3.82 -14.36 3.72
N GLY A 201 -4.97 -13.97 4.28
CA GLY A 201 -5.73 -14.82 5.20
C GLY A 201 -5.11 -14.92 6.60
N GLU A 202 -4.07 -14.15 6.90
CA GLU A 202 -3.54 -13.96 8.24
C GLU A 202 -4.44 -13.00 9.02
N LYS A 203 -4.68 -13.31 10.30
CA LYS A 203 -5.39 -12.39 11.20
C LYS A 203 -4.55 -11.15 11.46
N LEU A 204 -5.21 -10.00 11.52
CA LEU A 204 -4.56 -8.75 11.86
C LEU A 204 -4.28 -8.76 13.37
N THR A 205 -3.03 -8.59 13.77
CA THR A 205 -2.63 -8.54 15.18
C THR A 205 -1.72 -7.33 15.39
N SER A 206 -1.68 -6.81 16.61
CA SER A 206 -0.78 -5.72 17.02
C SER A 206 0.72 -5.99 16.78
N SER A 207 1.12 -7.24 16.59
CA SER A 207 2.49 -7.63 16.22
C SER A 207 2.80 -7.39 14.74
N ILE A 208 1.79 -7.53 13.88
CA ILE A 208 1.89 -7.44 12.41
C ILE A 208 1.60 -6.02 11.93
N CYS A 209 0.75 -5.27 12.64
CA CYS A 209 0.41 -3.90 12.26
C CYS A 209 1.16 -2.88 13.11
N THR A 210 1.53 -1.76 12.50
CA THR A 210 1.98 -0.58 13.24
C THR A 210 1.28 0.64 12.66
N ILE A 211 0.75 1.47 13.56
CA ILE A 211 -0.04 2.66 13.23
C ILE A 211 0.64 3.86 13.86
N ALA A 212 0.72 4.94 13.11
CA ALA A 212 1.11 6.24 13.60
C ALA A 212 0.08 7.28 13.23
N ILE A 213 -0.08 8.25 14.11
CA ILE A 213 -1.09 9.29 14.02
C ILE A 213 -0.42 10.64 14.20
N LEU A 214 -0.98 11.61 13.50
CA LEU A 214 -0.68 13.01 13.58
C LEU A 214 -2.01 13.77 13.42
N GLY A 215 -2.21 14.86 14.14
CA GLY A 215 -3.35 15.72 13.90
C GLY A 215 -3.33 17.03 14.67
N VAL A 216 -4.41 17.79 14.54
CA VAL A 216 -4.57 19.07 15.25
C VAL A 216 -4.56 18.82 16.76
N GLY A 217 -3.53 19.33 17.44
CA GLY A 217 -3.34 19.14 18.88
C GLY A 217 -2.69 17.80 19.28
N GLU A 218 -2.30 16.96 18.31
CA GLU A 218 -1.66 15.67 18.56
C GLU A 218 -0.37 15.54 17.72
N PRO A 219 0.82 15.62 18.35
CA PRO A 219 2.08 15.47 17.63
C PRO A 219 2.25 14.05 17.11
N PHE A 220 3.11 13.88 16.11
CA PHE A 220 3.40 12.59 15.52
C PHE A 220 3.89 11.61 16.58
N HIS A 221 3.14 10.53 16.76
CA HIS A 221 3.50 9.43 17.63
C HIS A 221 3.01 8.10 17.03
N ILE A 222 3.68 7.03 17.45
CA ILE A 222 3.35 5.66 17.04
C ILE A 222 2.49 5.08 18.16
N LEU A 223 1.36 4.47 17.80
CA LEU A 223 0.47 3.86 18.79
C LEU A 223 1.11 2.63 19.44
N ASP A 224 0.87 2.49 20.74
CA ASP A 224 1.30 1.33 21.51
C ASP A 224 0.56 0.07 21.05
N ARG A 225 1.23 -1.08 21.18
CA ARG A 225 0.69 -2.37 20.75
C ARG A 225 -0.61 -2.72 21.45
N GLU A 226 -0.74 -2.39 22.74
CA GLU A 226 -1.95 -2.63 23.51
C GLU A 226 -3.14 -1.83 22.98
N THR A 227 -2.93 -0.56 22.66
CA THR A 227 -3.95 0.31 22.07
C THR A 227 -4.38 -0.19 20.70
N VAL A 228 -3.40 -0.58 19.86
CA VAL A 228 -3.70 -1.17 18.54
C VAL A 228 -4.47 -2.49 18.69
N GLN A 229 -4.13 -3.33 19.68
CA GLN A 229 -4.86 -4.58 19.90
C GLN A 229 -6.29 -4.33 20.34
N LYS A 230 -6.53 -3.42 21.29
CA LYS A 230 -7.88 -3.04 21.73
C LYS A 230 -8.74 -2.54 20.58
N LEU A 231 -8.16 -1.71 19.71
CA LEU A 231 -8.83 -1.21 18.51
C LEU A 231 -9.18 -2.37 17.56
N ILE A 232 -8.23 -3.28 17.31
CA ILE A 232 -8.49 -4.47 16.48
C ILE A 232 -9.62 -5.32 17.07
N ASP A 233 -9.59 -5.58 18.38
CA ASP A 233 -10.59 -6.42 19.05
C ASP A 233 -11.99 -5.78 19.00
N GLU A 234 -12.08 -4.45 19.20
CA GLU A 234 -13.32 -3.69 19.03
C GLU A 234 -13.87 -3.83 17.60
N PHE A 235 -13.00 -3.90 16.58
CA PHE A 235 -13.42 -4.08 15.19
C PHE A 235 -13.77 -5.52 14.80
N GLU A 236 -13.15 -6.53 15.42
CA GLU A 236 -13.53 -7.93 15.19
C GLU A 236 -14.95 -8.20 15.70
N ILE A 237 -15.35 -7.57 16.82
CA ILE A 237 -16.70 -7.69 17.39
C ILE A 237 -17.75 -7.06 16.45
N VAL A 238 -17.51 -5.86 15.92
CA VAL A 238 -18.47 -5.16 15.04
C VAL A 238 -18.76 -5.92 13.74
N LYS A 239 -17.84 -6.78 13.29
CA LYS A 239 -18.04 -7.58 12.07
C LYS A 239 -18.86 -8.84 12.27
N GLU A 240 -18.98 -9.38 13.48
CA GLU A 240 -19.90 -10.49 13.74
C GLU A 240 -21.38 -10.04 13.65
N ASP A 241 -21.65 -8.77 13.96
CA ASP A 241 -23.00 -8.19 13.86
C ASP A 241 -23.40 -7.76 12.42
N ASP A 242 -22.42 -7.55 11.53
CA ASP A 242 -22.61 -7.07 10.15
C ASP A 242 -22.63 -8.21 9.10
N VAL A 243 -22.68 -9.48 9.53
CA VAL A 243 -23.02 -10.59 8.63
C VAL A 243 -24.54 -10.65 8.55
N PRO A 244 -25.19 -10.22 7.46
CA PRO A 244 -26.60 -10.57 7.29
C PRO A 244 -26.69 -12.08 7.31
N ALA A 245 -27.48 -12.59 8.26
CA ALA A 245 -27.83 -14.01 8.35
C ALA A 245 -28.22 -14.48 6.95
N VAL A 246 -27.36 -15.28 6.34
CA VAL A 246 -27.70 -16.00 5.12
C VAL A 246 -28.72 -17.03 5.57
N ASP A 247 -30.00 -16.75 5.31
CA ASP A 247 -31.11 -17.68 5.54
C ASP A 247 -30.74 -19.06 5.01
N GLN A 248 -30.46 -19.97 5.94
CA GLN A 248 -30.43 -21.39 5.69
C GLN A 248 -31.86 -21.90 5.79
N ASP A 249 -32.63 -21.74 4.73
CA ASP A 249 -33.91 -22.46 4.55
C ASP A 249 -34.06 -22.91 3.09
N ILE A 250 -33.35 -23.98 2.74
CA ILE A 250 -33.79 -24.91 1.68
C ILE A 250 -33.67 -26.32 2.27
N ALA A 251 -34.80 -26.82 2.77
CA ALA A 251 -34.96 -28.21 3.15
C ALA A 251 -34.87 -29.14 1.92
N PRO A 252 -34.27 -30.34 2.02
CA PRO A 252 -34.36 -31.34 0.97
C PRO A 252 -35.63 -32.19 1.17
N GLU A 253 -36.60 -32.09 0.26
CA GLU A 253 -37.70 -33.04 0.20
C GLU A 253 -37.22 -34.37 -0.40
N GLN A 254 -37.29 -35.43 0.42
CA GLN A 254 -37.24 -36.82 0.00
C GLN A 254 -38.65 -37.28 -0.41
N GLY A 255 -38.80 -37.79 -1.64
CA GLY A 255 -39.95 -38.57 -2.08
C GLY A 255 -39.46 -39.85 -2.77
N ASP A 256 -39.78 -40.98 -2.17
CA ASP A 256 -39.37 -42.33 -2.56
C ASP A 256 -40.47 -43.02 -3.40
N SER A 257 -40.08 -43.78 -4.44
CA SER A 257 -40.54 -45.16 -4.77
C SER A 257 -40.58 -45.55 -6.27
N ALA A 258 -39.83 -46.65 -6.54
CA ALA A 258 -40.13 -47.82 -7.37
C ALA A 258 -40.13 -47.79 -8.93
N ALA A 259 -39.37 -48.77 -9.48
CA ALA A 259 -38.99 -49.09 -10.88
C ALA A 259 -40.01 -50.05 -11.60
N PRO A 260 -39.73 -50.74 -12.75
CA PRO A 260 -38.65 -50.67 -13.76
C PRO A 260 -39.10 -50.72 -15.27
N GLU A 261 -38.12 -50.48 -16.17
CA GLU A 261 -37.87 -50.81 -17.61
C GLU A 261 -38.86 -51.66 -18.48
N PRO A 262 -38.86 -51.59 -19.85
CA PRO A 262 -37.66 -51.80 -20.70
C PRO A 262 -37.54 -51.15 -22.12
N ALA A 263 -36.28 -51.17 -22.60
CA ALA A 263 -35.74 -51.45 -23.95
C ALA A 263 -36.28 -50.81 -25.26
N ALA A 264 -35.37 -50.14 -26.00
CA ALA A 264 -35.08 -50.20 -27.46
C ALA A 264 -34.38 -48.88 -27.88
N GLY A 265 -33.32 -48.79 -28.68
CA GLY A 265 -32.45 -49.68 -29.45
C GLY A 265 -31.43 -48.79 -30.19
N THR A 266 -30.26 -49.36 -30.50
CA THR A 266 -29.34 -49.09 -31.65
C THR A 266 -29.36 -47.70 -32.33
N ASP A 267 -28.24 -47.03 -32.60
CA ASP A 267 -27.29 -47.48 -33.64
C ASP A 267 -25.95 -46.70 -33.63
N GLN A 268 -24.95 -47.35 -34.22
CA GLN A 268 -23.54 -46.99 -34.37
C GLN A 268 -23.27 -45.92 -35.45
N GLY A 269 -22.04 -45.42 -35.49
CA GLY A 269 -21.38 -44.96 -36.73
C GLY A 269 -21.00 -43.49 -36.72
N SER A 270 -19.78 -43.15 -36.33
CA SER A 270 -18.61 -42.99 -37.23
C SER A 270 -18.52 -41.61 -37.89
N ALA A 271 -17.50 -40.85 -37.50
CA ALA A 271 -16.95 -39.74 -38.27
C ALA A 271 -16.51 -40.22 -39.67
N PRO A 272 -16.39 -39.30 -40.65
CA PRO A 272 -15.03 -38.83 -40.93
C PRO A 272 -14.89 -37.33 -41.30
N ASP A 273 -13.66 -36.91 -41.06
CA ASP A 273 -12.86 -35.84 -41.65
C ASP A 273 -13.16 -35.46 -43.12
N GLN A 274 -13.12 -34.16 -43.43
CA GLN A 274 -12.41 -33.52 -44.55
C GLN A 274 -12.96 -32.12 -44.87
N GLY A 275 -12.06 -31.17 -45.20
CA GLY A 275 -12.43 -30.06 -46.08
C GLY A 275 -11.74 -28.72 -45.85
N VAL A 276 -10.48 -28.64 -46.27
CA VAL A 276 -9.70 -27.41 -46.48
C VAL A 276 -10.34 -26.51 -47.56
N ALA A 277 -10.36 -25.19 -47.36
CA ALA A 277 -10.18 -24.20 -48.43
C ALA A 277 -9.73 -22.81 -47.88
N PRO A 278 -8.73 -22.16 -48.51
CA PRO A 278 -8.19 -20.83 -48.17
C PRO A 278 -8.72 -19.71 -49.10
N MET A 279 -8.13 -18.50 -49.00
CA MET A 279 -8.18 -17.29 -49.89
C MET A 279 -8.81 -16.07 -49.16
N ASP A 280 -8.29 -14.83 -49.20
CA ASP A 280 -7.61 -14.10 -50.28
C ASP A 280 -6.70 -12.94 -49.75
N ILE A 281 -5.60 -12.74 -50.49
CA ILE A 281 -4.70 -11.56 -50.70
C ILE A 281 -3.88 -11.02 -49.52
#